data_AF-A0A9P0GYQ1-F1
#
_entry.id   AF-A0A9P0GYQ1-F1
#
_cell.length_a   1.000
_cell.length_b   1.000
_cell.length_c   1.000
_cell.angle_alpha   90.00
_cell.angle_beta   90.00
_cell.angle_gamma   90.00
#
_symmetry.space_group_name_H-M   'P 1'
#
loop_
_entity.id
_entity.type
_entity.pdbx_description
1 polymer ?
#
loop_
_entity_poly.entity_id
_entity_poly.type
_entity_poly.pdbx_seq_one_letter_code
_entity_poly.pdbx_strand_id
1 'polypeptide(L)'
;MMDYLFLVGAIHLFACPFTKVEESFNLQAMHDMIFHKWNLTEYDHSEFPGVVPRTFVGPLAVTFILSPVTTLFEMANIFSTNKFVFQYLVRATLGCCVLLCFKLLQKSVKDIFGEGVALWFLVLTASQYHFMFYLSRPLPNIMALPLVLLAVTYWLKQDHVYLISYSAVAVIIFRFELAIFLGIIILSEIIYGHISFMRALKIGVISSLCALLITFTVDSVFWNKPIWPEGEVFWFNAIMNKSSEWGTSPFLWYWYSALPRALGASITLIPAGIIGEKRTKSLIFPAAIFVFMLSFLPHKELRFIIYTFPLFNISIAVACNKVWINRHKSMTRWAASVYIVLHIIINVILSCILLRVASDNYPGGVAISRLHRLVSPENQVHVYIDNLPAQTGVSRFTEINKNWIYNKTENLTPGSTDFLIFSHLLLEAKSKYSPNLKPFSHSHEILDVVDGFSHIHFNYNSFPPFRIKSKPMIFILKKIILPKNITENGTSTLSESASKEVKKKSITKKITNVDINITDNLVPKEIVDSSKENLVSAKNINKEVNIAKPLDDEPKDSENKTFSNNNSEALIDVKEM
;
A
#
# COMPACT_ATOMS: atom_id res chain seq x y z
N MET A 1 -9.54 27.87 12.10
CA MET A 1 -8.88 26.78 12.87
C MET A 1 -9.04 25.43 12.19
N MET A 2 -10.24 25.04 11.72
CA MET A 2 -10.38 23.92 10.78
C MET A 2 -9.48 24.06 9.56
N ASP A 3 -9.24 25.31 9.13
CA ASP A 3 -8.35 25.66 8.01
C ASP A 3 -6.93 25.10 8.17
N TYR A 4 -6.43 24.98 9.40
CA TYR A 4 -5.14 24.34 9.67
C TYR A 4 -5.18 22.84 9.35
N LEU A 5 -6.29 22.16 9.59
CA LEU A 5 -6.44 20.74 9.28
C LEU A 5 -6.50 20.52 7.75
N PHE A 6 -7.15 21.43 7.01
CA PHE A 6 -7.09 21.44 5.55
C PHE A 6 -5.67 21.66 5.03
N LEU A 7 -4.93 22.62 5.61
CA LEU A 7 -3.53 22.88 5.25
C LEU A 7 -2.65 21.64 5.49
N VAL A 8 -2.76 21.01 6.67
CA VAL A 8 -1.98 19.80 7.00
C VAL A 8 -2.36 18.64 6.08
N GLY A 9 -3.65 18.47 5.77
CA GLY A 9 -4.10 17.48 4.78
C GLY A 9 -3.51 17.73 3.39
N ALA A 10 -3.46 19.00 2.95
CA ALA A 10 -2.83 19.38 1.70
C ALA A 10 -1.32 19.08 1.69
N ILE A 11 -0.59 19.37 2.78
CA ILE A 11 0.84 19.02 2.91
C ILE A 11 1.05 17.53 2.70
N HIS A 12 0.24 16.66 3.33
CA HIS A 12 0.34 15.21 3.15
C HIS A 12 0.02 14.77 1.71
N LEU A 13 -0.99 15.38 1.08
CA LEU A 13 -1.35 15.13 -0.30
C LEU A 13 -0.21 15.48 -1.28
N PHE A 14 0.41 16.65 -1.12
CA PHE A 14 1.49 17.10 -1.99
C PHE A 14 2.81 16.37 -1.74
N ALA A 15 3.11 16.03 -0.48
CA ALA A 15 4.32 15.29 -0.12
C ALA A 15 4.31 13.84 -0.61
N CYS A 16 3.13 13.20 -0.70
CA CYS A 16 2.98 11.84 -1.19
C CYS A 16 1.98 11.77 -2.36
N PRO A 17 2.43 12.14 -3.58
CA PRO A 17 1.52 12.32 -4.70
C PRO A 17 1.10 11.01 -5.36
N PHE A 18 1.88 9.95 -5.20
CA PHE A 18 1.61 8.62 -5.73
C PHE A 18 0.85 7.73 -4.73
N THR A 19 0.34 6.62 -5.24
CA THR A 19 -0.57 5.70 -4.53
C THR A 19 -0.01 4.28 -4.51
N LYS A 20 -0.46 3.46 -3.56
CA LYS A 20 -0.09 2.03 -3.48
C LYS A 20 -1.14 1.15 -4.18
N VAL A 21 -0.83 -0.14 -4.32
CA VAL A 21 -1.71 -1.14 -4.94
C VAL A 21 -3.09 -1.22 -4.28
N GLU A 22 -3.22 -1.00 -2.97
CA GLU A 22 -4.51 -1.10 -2.29
C GLU A 22 -5.42 0.09 -2.53
N GLU A 23 -4.85 1.18 -3.05
CA GLU A 23 -5.55 2.40 -3.46
C GLU A 23 -5.98 2.32 -4.94
N SER A 24 -5.48 1.31 -5.69
CA SER A 24 -5.57 1.27 -7.15
C SER A 24 -7.01 1.25 -7.64
N PHE A 25 -7.85 0.33 -7.16
CA PHE A 25 -9.21 0.15 -7.69
C PHE A 25 -9.99 1.47 -7.72
N ASN A 26 -10.12 2.14 -6.56
CA ASN A 26 -10.88 3.38 -6.49
C ASN A 26 -10.22 4.49 -7.29
N LEU A 27 -8.88 4.55 -7.31
CA LEU A 27 -8.16 5.56 -8.07
C LEU A 27 -8.42 5.40 -9.58
N GLN A 28 -8.29 4.18 -10.10
CA GLN A 28 -8.49 3.86 -11.51
C GLN A 28 -9.96 4.03 -11.90
N ALA A 29 -10.90 3.59 -11.05
CA ALA A 29 -12.32 3.84 -11.26
C ALA A 29 -12.64 5.34 -11.40
N MET A 30 -12.04 6.19 -10.57
CA MET A 30 -12.20 7.65 -10.70
C MET A 30 -11.53 8.20 -11.96
N HIS A 31 -10.39 7.65 -12.39
CA HIS A 31 -9.78 7.99 -13.68
C HIS A 31 -10.75 7.66 -14.82
N ASP A 32 -11.27 6.44 -14.85
CA ASP A 32 -12.05 5.94 -15.97
C ASP A 32 -13.39 6.68 -16.10
N MET A 33 -14.04 6.99 -14.96
CA MET A 33 -15.22 7.84 -14.94
C MET A 33 -14.97 9.25 -15.51
N ILE A 34 -13.78 9.82 -15.30
CA ILE A 34 -13.44 11.16 -15.78
C ILE A 34 -13.08 11.13 -17.28
N PHE A 35 -12.29 10.15 -17.72
CA PHE A 35 -11.72 10.13 -19.08
C PHE A 35 -12.49 9.24 -20.06
N HIS A 36 -13.02 8.11 -19.62
CA HIS A 36 -13.77 7.15 -20.45
C HIS A 36 -15.30 7.32 -20.32
N LYS A 37 -15.78 8.00 -19.27
CA LYS A 37 -17.20 8.37 -19.05
C LYS A 37 -18.13 7.14 -19.06
N TRP A 38 -18.84 6.88 -20.14
CA TRP A 38 -19.75 5.71 -20.27
C TRP A 38 -19.16 4.58 -21.09
N ASN A 39 -17.92 4.73 -21.59
CA ASN A 39 -17.26 3.69 -22.35
C ASN A 39 -16.66 2.63 -21.41
N LEU A 40 -17.52 1.72 -20.92
CA LEU A 40 -17.17 0.70 -19.93
C LEU A 40 -16.12 -0.32 -20.43
N THR A 41 -15.95 -0.47 -21.75
CA THR A 41 -14.96 -1.42 -22.31
C THR A 41 -13.52 -0.99 -22.06
N GLU A 42 -13.29 0.31 -21.86
CA GLU A 42 -11.96 0.90 -21.61
C GLU A 42 -11.64 1.02 -20.12
N TYR A 43 -12.51 0.53 -19.24
CA TYR A 43 -12.28 0.62 -17.81
C TYR A 43 -11.23 -0.39 -17.34
N ASP A 44 -10.36 0.03 -16.43
CA ASP A 44 -9.22 -0.73 -15.93
C ASP A 44 -9.64 -2.05 -15.27
N HIS A 45 -10.80 -2.11 -14.61
CA HIS A 45 -11.29 -3.34 -13.96
C HIS A 45 -11.70 -4.44 -14.94
N SER A 46 -11.94 -4.11 -16.20
CA SER A 46 -12.21 -5.11 -17.24
C SER A 46 -10.94 -5.84 -17.66
N GLU A 47 -9.81 -5.14 -17.68
CA GLU A 47 -8.47 -5.69 -17.96
C GLU A 47 -7.86 -6.32 -16.69
N PHE A 48 -8.03 -5.66 -15.54
CA PHE A 48 -7.45 -6.02 -14.25
C PHE A 48 -8.53 -6.02 -13.13
N PRO A 49 -9.39 -7.06 -13.08
CA PRO A 49 -10.51 -7.11 -12.12
C PRO A 49 -10.08 -7.27 -10.65
N GLY A 50 -8.83 -7.65 -10.41
CA GLY A 50 -8.33 -8.01 -9.07
C GLY A 50 -8.93 -9.31 -8.54
N VAL A 51 -8.60 -9.64 -7.29
CA VAL A 51 -9.02 -10.92 -6.66
C VAL A 51 -10.49 -10.90 -6.25
N VAL A 52 -11.00 -9.73 -5.86
CA VAL A 52 -12.36 -9.56 -5.34
C VAL A 52 -12.91 -8.22 -5.83
N PRO A 53 -14.18 -8.15 -6.28
CA PRO A 53 -14.77 -6.90 -6.73
C PRO A 53 -14.86 -5.87 -5.62
N ARG A 54 -14.91 -4.62 -6.03
CA ARG A 54 -15.03 -3.45 -5.17
C ARG A 54 -16.15 -2.56 -5.71
N THR A 55 -16.73 -1.75 -4.84
CA THR A 55 -17.86 -0.88 -5.21
C THR A 55 -17.41 0.39 -5.94
N PHE A 56 -18.12 0.74 -7.01
CA PHE A 56 -18.01 2.00 -7.74
C PHE A 56 -18.78 3.15 -7.09
N VAL A 57 -19.61 2.91 -6.06
CA VAL A 57 -20.40 3.96 -5.41
C VAL A 57 -19.51 5.07 -4.81
N GLY A 58 -18.38 4.70 -4.19
CA GLY A 58 -17.41 5.66 -3.66
C GLY A 58 -16.76 6.52 -4.75
N PRO A 59 -16.08 5.90 -5.74
CA PRO A 59 -15.54 6.60 -6.90
C PRO A 59 -16.56 7.50 -7.62
N LEU A 60 -17.80 7.02 -7.78
CA LEU A 60 -18.88 7.77 -8.41
C LEU A 60 -19.25 9.03 -7.61
N ALA A 61 -19.35 8.91 -6.28
CA ALA A 61 -19.64 10.08 -5.43
C ALA A 61 -18.53 11.13 -5.51
N VAL A 62 -17.25 10.73 -5.50
CA VAL A 62 -16.11 11.65 -5.59
C VAL A 62 -16.06 12.34 -6.95
N THR A 63 -16.21 11.58 -8.04
CA THR A 63 -16.20 12.15 -9.41
C THR A 63 -17.41 13.02 -9.69
N PHE A 64 -18.58 12.69 -9.13
CA PHE A 64 -19.78 13.54 -9.20
C PHE A 64 -19.55 14.90 -8.54
N ILE A 65 -18.95 14.94 -7.35
CA ILE A 65 -18.60 16.21 -6.67
C ILE A 65 -17.58 17.01 -7.49
N LEU A 66 -16.63 16.33 -8.14
CA LEU A 66 -15.61 16.95 -8.97
C LEU A 66 -16.12 17.38 -10.36
N SER A 67 -17.29 16.91 -10.78
CA SER A 67 -17.82 17.08 -12.15
C SER A 67 -17.89 18.53 -12.68
N PRO A 68 -18.20 19.57 -11.87
CA PRO A 68 -18.19 20.94 -12.38
C PRO A 68 -16.78 21.41 -12.75
N VAL A 69 -15.78 20.99 -11.96
CA VAL A 69 -14.38 21.34 -12.18
C VAL A 69 -13.83 20.60 -13.40
N THR A 70 -14.12 19.30 -13.53
CA THR A 70 -13.69 18.54 -14.71
C THR A 70 -14.34 19.08 -15.98
N THR A 71 -15.63 19.44 -15.95
CA THR A 71 -16.31 20.05 -17.11
C THR A 71 -15.64 21.37 -17.51
N LEU A 72 -15.30 22.23 -16.55
CA LEU A 72 -14.59 23.49 -16.82
C LEU A 72 -13.20 23.26 -17.43
N PHE A 73 -12.45 22.28 -16.91
CA PHE A 73 -11.13 21.93 -17.43
C PHE A 73 -11.21 21.32 -18.84
N GLU A 74 -12.27 20.57 -19.15
CA GLU A 74 -12.54 20.04 -20.48
C GLU A 74 -12.81 21.19 -21.46
N MET A 75 -13.68 22.14 -21.09
CA MET A 75 -13.96 23.35 -21.88
C MET A 75 -12.72 24.21 -22.12
N ALA A 76 -11.81 24.27 -21.16
CA ALA A 76 -10.56 25.03 -21.25
C ALA A 76 -9.42 24.28 -21.99
N ASN A 77 -9.68 23.08 -22.55
CA ASN A 77 -8.66 22.22 -23.17
C ASN A 77 -7.46 21.89 -22.26
N ILE A 78 -7.67 21.85 -20.94
CA ILE A 78 -6.61 21.53 -19.96
C ILE A 78 -6.42 20.02 -19.83
N PHE A 79 -7.43 19.22 -20.19
CA PHE A 79 -7.37 17.74 -20.20
C PHE A 79 -6.20 17.20 -21.02
N SER A 80 -5.81 17.90 -22.09
CA SER A 80 -4.69 17.52 -22.96
C SER A 80 -3.32 17.71 -22.34
N THR A 81 -3.19 18.51 -21.28
CA THR A 81 -1.89 19.00 -20.83
C THR A 81 -1.26 18.09 -19.78
N ASN A 82 -2.02 17.61 -18.79
CA ASN A 82 -1.49 16.70 -17.76
C ASN A 82 -2.59 15.94 -16.99
N LYS A 83 -2.73 14.63 -17.25
CA LYS A 83 -3.68 13.76 -16.52
C LYS A 83 -3.41 13.69 -15.01
N PHE A 84 -2.15 13.84 -14.60
CA PHE A 84 -1.75 13.69 -13.19
C PHE A 84 -2.36 14.75 -12.27
N VAL A 85 -2.73 15.92 -12.80
CA VAL A 85 -3.46 16.95 -12.03
C VAL A 85 -4.78 16.41 -11.50
N PHE A 86 -5.48 15.57 -12.29
CA PHE A 86 -6.75 14.98 -11.86
C PHE A 86 -6.57 13.99 -10.71
N GLN A 87 -5.43 13.31 -10.58
CA GLN A 87 -5.12 12.49 -9.40
C GLN A 87 -5.09 13.34 -8.12
N TYR A 88 -4.49 14.54 -8.17
CA TYR A 88 -4.55 15.46 -7.04
C TYR A 88 -5.98 15.94 -6.77
N LEU A 89 -6.75 16.27 -7.81
CA LEU A 89 -8.12 16.78 -7.66
C LEU A 89 -9.06 15.75 -7.03
N VAL A 90 -9.05 14.49 -7.49
CA VAL A 90 -9.91 13.44 -6.92
C VAL A 90 -9.53 13.14 -5.47
N ARG A 91 -8.22 13.09 -5.16
CA ARG A 91 -7.72 12.88 -3.81
C ARG A 91 -8.01 14.06 -2.88
N ALA A 92 -7.87 15.29 -3.37
CA ALA A 92 -8.26 16.49 -2.64
C ALA A 92 -9.76 16.51 -2.35
N THR A 93 -10.59 16.12 -3.33
CA THR A 93 -12.05 16.04 -3.17
C THR A 93 -12.43 15.04 -2.07
N LEU A 94 -11.84 13.84 -2.08
CA LEU A 94 -12.03 12.85 -1.02
C LEU A 94 -11.58 13.39 0.35
N GLY A 95 -10.38 13.97 0.42
CA GLY A 95 -9.86 14.58 1.65
C GLY A 95 -10.74 15.69 2.19
N CYS A 96 -11.28 16.55 1.32
CA CYS A 96 -12.24 17.59 1.69
C CYS A 96 -13.54 16.99 2.23
N CYS A 97 -14.07 15.91 1.63
CA CYS A 97 -15.27 15.23 2.13
C CYS A 97 -15.05 14.70 3.56
N VAL A 98 -13.91 14.07 3.82
CA VAL A 98 -13.53 13.59 5.16
C VAL A 98 -13.44 14.75 6.15
N LEU A 99 -12.74 15.84 5.80
CA LEU A 99 -12.55 16.99 6.68
C LEU A 99 -13.84 17.78 6.94
N LEU A 100 -14.77 17.84 5.98
CA LEU A 100 -16.08 18.43 6.17
C LEU A 100 -16.94 17.61 7.15
N CYS A 101 -16.93 16.28 7.04
CA CYS A 101 -17.61 15.41 8.01
C CYS A 101 -16.93 15.49 9.39
N PHE A 102 -15.60 15.57 9.42
CA PHE A 102 -14.85 15.79 10.66
C PHE A 102 -15.18 17.14 11.31
N LYS A 103 -15.41 18.20 10.53
CA LYS A 103 -15.87 19.49 11.04
C LYS A 103 -17.21 19.39 11.76
N LEU A 104 -18.14 18.58 11.25
CA LEU A 104 -19.43 18.33 11.91
C LEU A 104 -19.23 17.59 13.24
N LEU A 105 -18.35 16.59 13.27
CA LEU A 105 -17.97 15.90 14.50
C LEU A 105 -17.33 16.87 15.51
N GLN A 106 -16.38 17.69 15.07
CA GLN A 106 -15.72 18.69 15.90
C GLN A 106 -16.71 19.70 16.49
N LYS A 107 -17.74 20.09 15.73
CA LYS A 107 -18.82 20.94 16.24
C LYS A 107 -19.60 20.23 17.36
N SER A 108 -19.99 18.97 17.18
CA SER A 108 -20.64 18.19 18.25
C SER A 108 -19.75 18.06 19.49
N VAL A 109 -18.43 17.88 19.31
CA VAL A 109 -17.47 17.85 20.43
C VAL A 109 -17.42 19.19 21.15
N LYS A 110 -17.43 20.31 20.42
CA LYS A 110 -17.52 21.66 21.00
C LYS A 110 -18.79 21.83 21.81
N ASP A 111 -19.93 21.40 21.28
CA ASP A 111 -21.22 21.56 21.93
C ASP A 111 -21.33 20.72 23.22
N ILE A 112 -20.71 19.53 23.28
CA ILE A 112 -20.79 18.61 24.43
C ILE A 112 -19.71 18.87 25.49
N PHE A 113 -18.47 19.14 25.06
CA PHE A 113 -17.28 19.20 25.93
C PHE A 113 -16.68 20.61 26.05
N GLY A 114 -17.17 21.57 25.27
CA GLY A 114 -16.71 22.96 25.26
C GLY A 114 -15.60 23.26 24.26
N GLU A 115 -15.35 24.55 24.06
CA GLU A 115 -14.43 25.08 23.04
C GLU A 115 -12.98 24.64 23.23
N GLY A 116 -12.50 24.60 24.49
CA GLY A 116 -11.13 24.18 24.79
C GLY A 116 -10.85 22.74 24.37
N VAL A 117 -11.78 21.81 24.61
CA VAL A 117 -11.66 20.41 24.18
C VAL A 117 -11.68 20.31 22.66
N ALA A 118 -12.56 21.05 22.00
CA ALA A 118 -12.64 21.04 20.54
C ALA A 118 -11.38 21.61 19.88
N LEU A 119 -10.70 22.58 20.49
CA LEU A 119 -9.38 23.08 20.06
C LEU A 119 -8.31 21.99 20.23
N TRP A 120 -8.21 21.37 21.41
CA TRP A 120 -7.24 20.29 21.64
C TRP A 120 -7.46 19.11 20.69
N PHE A 121 -8.71 18.77 20.40
CA PHE A 121 -9.08 17.72 19.44
C PHE A 121 -8.52 18.00 18.03
N LEU A 122 -8.57 19.27 17.58
CA LEU A 122 -8.00 19.69 16.31
C LEU A 122 -6.47 19.64 16.31
N VAL A 123 -5.84 20.16 17.37
CA VAL A 123 -4.36 20.16 17.51
C VAL A 123 -3.82 18.73 17.53
N LEU A 124 -4.47 17.83 18.28
CA LEU A 124 -4.09 16.42 18.35
C LEU A 124 -4.17 15.76 16.97
N THR A 125 -5.31 15.90 16.30
CA THR A 125 -5.53 15.30 14.97
C THR A 125 -4.55 15.85 13.94
N ALA A 126 -4.26 17.16 13.97
CA ALA A 126 -3.26 17.78 13.09
C ALA A 126 -1.82 17.32 13.39
N SER A 127 -1.52 16.99 14.66
CA SER A 127 -0.18 16.53 15.06
C SER A 127 0.10 15.06 14.71
N GLN A 128 -0.93 14.25 14.49
CA GLN A 128 -0.83 12.81 14.26
C GLN A 128 -0.77 12.46 12.76
N TYR A 129 0.21 11.64 12.40
CA TYR A 129 0.49 11.26 11.02
C TYR A 129 -0.65 10.50 10.35
N HIS A 130 -1.08 9.39 10.95
CA HIS A 130 -1.88 8.38 10.26
C HIS A 130 -3.22 8.90 9.76
N PHE A 131 -3.99 9.62 10.59
CA PHE A 131 -5.27 10.18 10.16
C PHE A 131 -5.09 11.19 9.01
N MET A 132 -4.09 12.08 9.12
CA MET A 132 -3.82 13.12 8.14
C MET A 132 -3.24 12.58 6.83
N PHE A 133 -2.44 11.52 6.90
CA PHE A 133 -1.90 10.83 5.75
C PHE A 133 -2.96 10.07 4.96
N TYR A 134 -3.84 9.35 5.65
CA TYR A 134 -4.84 8.50 4.99
C TYR A 134 -6.05 9.28 4.44
N LEU A 135 -6.40 10.46 4.98
CA LEU A 135 -7.66 11.14 4.62
C LEU A 135 -7.86 11.42 3.12
N SER A 136 -6.77 11.53 2.34
CA SER A 136 -6.83 11.80 0.88
C SER A 136 -6.54 10.57 0.02
N ARG A 137 -6.29 9.40 0.62
CA ARG A 137 -5.95 8.18 -0.10
C ARG A 137 -7.23 7.42 -0.45
N PRO A 138 -7.40 6.97 -1.71
CA PRO A 138 -8.62 6.33 -2.18
C PRO A 138 -8.70 4.86 -1.73
N LEU A 139 -8.58 4.63 -0.43
CA LEU A 139 -8.76 3.34 0.20
C LEU A 139 -10.25 3.10 0.46
N PRO A 140 -10.74 1.85 0.40
CA PRO A 140 -12.11 1.53 0.80
C PRO A 140 -12.46 2.05 2.21
N ASN A 141 -11.50 2.00 3.14
CA ASN A 141 -11.68 2.52 4.50
C ASN A 141 -11.94 4.02 4.53
N ILE A 142 -11.30 4.76 3.64
CA ILE A 142 -11.40 6.22 3.58
C ILE A 142 -12.64 6.64 2.79
N MET A 143 -13.09 5.83 1.82
CA MET A 143 -14.41 6.02 1.20
C MET A 143 -15.55 5.84 2.22
N ALA A 144 -15.42 4.91 3.17
CA ALA A 144 -16.39 4.71 4.25
C ALA A 144 -16.30 5.77 5.36
N LEU A 145 -15.11 6.33 5.61
CA LEU A 145 -14.83 7.20 6.76
C LEU A 145 -15.77 8.42 6.87
N PRO A 146 -16.13 9.17 5.81
CA PRO A 146 -17.11 10.26 5.90
C PRO A 146 -18.44 9.82 6.52
N LEU A 147 -18.97 8.67 6.11
CA LEU A 147 -20.23 8.13 6.63
C LEU A 147 -20.10 7.70 8.09
N VAL A 148 -18.96 7.11 8.46
CA VAL A 148 -18.67 6.75 9.85
C VAL A 148 -18.56 7.98 10.74
N LEU A 149 -17.90 9.05 10.27
CA LEU A 149 -17.82 10.32 10.99
C LEU A 149 -19.21 10.96 11.17
N LEU A 150 -20.07 10.89 10.15
CA LEU A 150 -21.47 11.33 10.25
C LEU A 150 -22.24 10.48 11.25
N ALA A 151 -22.13 9.15 11.19
CA ALA A 151 -22.78 8.25 12.14
C ALA A 151 -22.37 8.58 13.59
N VAL A 152 -21.08 8.74 13.88
CA VAL A 152 -20.58 9.16 15.19
C VAL A 152 -21.07 10.57 15.57
N THR A 153 -21.14 11.50 14.62
CA THR A 153 -21.66 12.85 14.85
C THR A 153 -23.13 12.80 15.29
N TYR A 154 -23.96 11.98 14.64
CA TYR A 154 -25.39 11.84 14.96
C TYR A 154 -25.64 10.98 16.20
N TRP A 155 -24.73 10.06 16.52
CA TRP A 155 -24.70 9.40 17.82
C TRP A 155 -24.51 10.42 18.95
N LEU A 156 -23.52 11.32 18.82
CA LEU A 156 -23.28 12.38 19.79
C LEU A 156 -24.47 13.36 19.91
N LYS A 157 -25.17 13.63 18.80
CA LYS A 157 -26.37 14.47 18.78
C LYS A 157 -27.65 13.75 19.23
N GLN A 158 -27.57 12.45 19.53
CA GLN A 158 -28.71 11.62 19.91
C GLN A 158 -29.80 11.56 18.82
N ASP A 159 -29.40 11.65 17.55
CA ASP A 159 -30.30 11.42 16.41
C ASP A 159 -30.08 10.02 15.83
N HIS A 160 -30.91 9.09 16.30
CA HIS A 160 -30.77 7.68 15.98
C HIS A 160 -31.16 7.34 14.53
N VAL A 161 -31.98 8.17 13.87
CA VAL A 161 -32.40 7.89 12.48
C VAL A 161 -31.18 8.03 11.56
N TYR A 162 -30.47 9.15 11.66
CA TYR A 162 -29.25 9.37 10.88
C TYR A 162 -28.11 8.45 11.31
N LEU A 163 -27.93 8.19 12.61
CA LEU A 163 -26.94 7.22 13.10
C LEU A 163 -27.12 5.86 12.39
N ILE A 164 -28.33 5.29 12.42
CA ILE A 164 -28.60 3.98 11.84
C ILE A 164 -28.51 4.02 10.32
N SER A 165 -29.03 5.08 9.68
CA SER A 165 -29.03 5.21 8.22
C SER A 165 -27.60 5.29 7.66
N TYR A 166 -26.76 6.19 8.19
CA TYR A 166 -25.36 6.29 7.75
C TYR A 166 -24.57 5.03 8.06
N SER A 167 -24.88 4.36 9.18
CA SER A 167 -24.26 3.07 9.52
C SER A 167 -24.59 1.98 8.51
N ALA A 168 -25.87 1.87 8.11
CA ALA A 168 -26.29 0.91 7.10
C ALA A 168 -25.59 1.14 5.76
N VAL A 169 -25.50 2.40 5.30
CA VAL A 169 -24.80 2.75 4.05
C VAL A 169 -23.30 2.39 4.15
N ALA A 170 -22.63 2.73 5.25
CA ALA A 170 -21.21 2.42 5.44
C ALA A 170 -20.93 0.90 5.44
N VAL A 171 -21.80 0.11 6.09
CA VAL A 171 -21.65 -1.34 6.24
C VAL A 171 -21.97 -2.09 4.94
N ILE A 172 -23.10 -1.76 4.30
CA ILE A 172 -23.62 -2.53 3.16
C ILE A 172 -22.87 -2.21 1.87
N ILE A 173 -22.49 -0.95 1.66
CA ILE A 173 -21.84 -0.53 0.42
C ILE A 173 -20.33 -0.71 0.51
N PHE A 174 -19.71 -0.29 1.61
CA PHE A 174 -18.26 -0.15 1.66
C PHE A 174 -17.54 -1.27 2.40
N ARG A 175 -17.90 -1.51 3.67
CA ARG A 175 -17.10 -2.37 4.56
C ARG A 175 -17.94 -3.05 5.64
N PHE A 176 -18.09 -4.36 5.52
CA PHE A 176 -18.97 -5.16 6.38
C PHE A 176 -18.46 -5.24 7.83
N GLU A 177 -17.15 -5.17 8.08
CA GLU A 177 -16.63 -5.23 9.45
C GLU A 177 -17.02 -4.02 10.31
N LEU A 178 -17.44 -2.91 9.69
CA LEU A 178 -18.02 -1.77 10.40
C LEU A 178 -19.32 -2.13 11.13
N ALA A 179 -19.98 -3.24 10.76
CA ALA A 179 -21.12 -3.77 11.49
C ALA A 179 -20.77 -4.05 12.96
N ILE A 180 -19.52 -4.43 13.24
CA ILE A 180 -19.04 -4.61 14.60
C ILE A 180 -19.00 -3.26 15.31
N PHE A 181 -18.26 -2.28 14.78
CA PHE A 181 -18.08 -0.99 15.43
C PHE A 181 -19.39 -0.22 15.62
N LEU A 182 -20.14 -0.01 14.54
CA LEU A 182 -21.39 0.75 14.54
C LEU A 182 -22.53 -0.04 15.16
N GLY A 183 -22.53 -1.36 15.04
CA GLY A 183 -23.49 -2.23 15.71
C GLY A 183 -23.34 -2.18 17.23
N ILE A 184 -22.11 -2.14 17.77
CA ILE A 184 -21.89 -1.95 19.21
C ILE A 184 -22.43 -0.60 19.68
N ILE A 185 -22.23 0.47 18.89
CA ILE A 185 -22.78 1.79 19.20
C ILE A 185 -24.32 1.72 19.26
N ILE A 186 -24.96 1.23 18.19
CA ILE A 186 -26.42 1.13 18.13
C ILE A 186 -26.97 0.22 19.24
N LEU A 187 -26.32 -0.91 19.50
CA LEU A 187 -26.70 -1.83 20.57
C LEU A 187 -26.60 -1.15 21.93
N SER A 188 -25.56 -0.35 22.17
CA SER A 188 -25.44 0.41 23.42
C SER A 188 -26.61 1.39 23.61
N GLU A 189 -27.03 2.10 22.56
CA GLU A 189 -28.18 3.00 22.61
C GLU A 189 -29.51 2.26 22.86
N ILE A 190 -29.63 1.02 22.39
CA ILE A 190 -30.78 0.15 22.70
C ILE A 190 -30.75 -0.29 24.16
N ILE A 191 -29.60 -0.73 24.67
CA ILE A 191 -29.42 -1.18 26.06
C ILE A 191 -29.68 -0.05 27.05
N TYR A 192 -29.21 1.16 26.75
CA TYR A 192 -29.47 2.35 27.57
C TYR A 192 -30.89 2.91 27.43
N GLY A 193 -31.71 2.33 26.53
CA GLY A 193 -33.10 2.72 26.34
C GLY A 193 -33.33 4.01 25.57
N HIS A 194 -32.31 4.54 24.89
CA HIS A 194 -32.43 5.76 24.07
C HIS A 194 -33.25 5.51 22.79
N ILE A 195 -33.23 4.28 22.28
CA ILE A 195 -34.08 3.84 21.16
C ILE A 195 -34.64 2.43 21.41
N SER A 196 -35.94 2.24 21.14
CA SER A 196 -36.56 0.91 21.21
C SER A 196 -35.99 -0.02 20.12
N PHE A 197 -35.76 -1.29 20.45
CA PHE A 197 -35.29 -2.31 19.51
C PHE A 197 -36.09 -2.33 18.19
N MET A 198 -37.43 -2.31 18.26
CA MET A 198 -38.28 -2.38 17.06
C MET A 198 -38.13 -1.15 16.15
N ARG A 199 -37.95 0.04 16.71
CA ARG A 199 -37.68 1.25 15.92
C ARG A 199 -36.31 1.18 15.26
N ALA A 200 -35.28 0.75 16.00
CA ALA A 200 -33.94 0.58 15.45
C ALA A 200 -33.92 -0.44 14.31
N LEU A 201 -34.60 -1.58 14.50
CA LEU A 201 -34.73 -2.63 13.49
C LEU A 201 -35.43 -2.13 12.23
N LYS A 202 -36.56 -1.42 12.35
CA LYS A 202 -37.28 -0.87 11.18
C LYS A 202 -36.41 0.10 10.37
N ILE A 203 -35.74 1.05 11.04
CA ILE A 203 -34.86 2.01 10.36
C ILE A 203 -33.67 1.28 9.72
N GLY A 204 -33.08 0.31 10.43
CA GLY A 204 -31.96 -0.49 9.95
C GLY A 204 -32.32 -1.28 8.70
N VAL A 205 -33.44 -2.01 8.71
CA VAL A 205 -33.90 -2.79 7.55
C VAL A 205 -34.16 -1.91 6.34
N ILE A 206 -34.90 -0.80 6.51
CA ILE A 206 -35.19 0.12 5.40
C ILE A 206 -33.90 0.71 4.83
N SER A 207 -33.00 1.19 5.71
CA SER A 207 -31.74 1.82 5.28
C SER A 207 -30.82 0.81 4.58
N SER A 208 -30.72 -0.41 5.09
CA SER A 208 -29.91 -1.48 4.49
C SER A 208 -30.48 -1.94 3.15
N LEU A 209 -31.80 -2.06 3.00
CA LEU A 209 -32.42 -2.39 1.71
C LEU A 209 -32.20 -1.29 0.67
N CYS A 210 -32.34 -0.03 1.06
CA CYS A 210 -32.02 1.10 0.17
C CYS A 210 -30.54 1.12 -0.22
N ALA A 211 -29.63 0.92 0.74
CA ALA A 211 -28.19 0.86 0.48
C ALA A 211 -27.83 -0.32 -0.44
N LEU A 212 -28.44 -1.49 -0.19
CA LEU A 212 -28.25 -2.70 -1.01
C LEU A 212 -28.74 -2.47 -2.45
N LEU A 213 -29.91 -1.83 -2.62
CA LEU A 213 -30.42 -1.49 -3.94
C LEU A 213 -29.48 -0.55 -4.69
N ILE A 214 -28.89 0.45 -4.01
CA ILE A 214 -27.93 1.37 -4.62
C ILE A 214 -26.67 0.64 -5.08
N THR A 215 -26.00 -0.11 -4.20
CA THR A 215 -24.78 -0.86 -4.59
C THR A 215 -25.10 -1.89 -5.66
N PHE A 216 -26.19 -2.65 -5.52
CA PHE A 216 -26.56 -3.66 -6.51
C PHE A 216 -26.81 -3.04 -7.89
N THR A 217 -27.53 -1.92 -7.98
CA THR A 217 -27.81 -1.26 -9.27
C THR A 217 -26.56 -0.64 -9.88
N VAL A 218 -25.83 0.18 -9.12
CA VAL A 218 -24.63 0.87 -9.61
C VAL A 218 -23.56 -0.14 -9.98
N ASP A 219 -23.23 -1.05 -9.08
CA ASP A 219 -22.13 -1.99 -9.29
C ASP A 219 -22.45 -3.01 -10.38
N SER A 220 -23.70 -3.43 -10.53
CA SER A 220 -24.06 -4.36 -11.62
C SER A 220 -23.90 -3.73 -13.00
N VAL A 221 -24.12 -2.41 -13.12
CA VAL A 221 -23.87 -1.67 -14.37
C VAL A 221 -22.38 -1.63 -14.68
N PHE A 222 -21.54 -1.21 -13.72
CA PHE A 222 -20.10 -1.08 -13.95
C PHE A 222 -19.38 -2.43 -14.11
N TRP A 223 -19.79 -3.46 -13.36
CA TRP A 223 -19.23 -4.81 -13.49
C TRP A 223 -19.85 -5.64 -14.63
N ASN A 224 -20.88 -5.10 -15.31
CA ASN A 224 -21.62 -5.78 -16.37
C ASN A 224 -22.14 -7.18 -15.97
N LYS A 225 -22.46 -7.37 -14.68
CA LYS A 225 -23.04 -8.60 -14.13
C LYS A 225 -23.78 -8.29 -12.82
N PRO A 226 -24.87 -8.99 -12.47
CA PRO A 226 -25.54 -8.82 -11.19
C PRO A 226 -24.57 -9.09 -10.03
N ILE A 227 -24.28 -8.07 -9.22
CA ILE A 227 -23.26 -8.18 -8.16
C ILE A 227 -23.57 -7.31 -6.94
N TRP A 228 -23.23 -7.83 -5.76
CA TRP A 228 -23.06 -7.06 -4.54
C TRP A 228 -21.58 -7.21 -4.10
N PRO A 229 -20.71 -6.22 -4.40
CA PRO A 229 -19.28 -6.38 -4.20
C PRO A 229 -18.90 -6.71 -2.77
N GLU A 230 -19.47 -6.00 -1.79
CA GLU A 230 -19.15 -6.23 -0.38
C GLU A 230 -19.65 -7.59 0.12
N GLY A 231 -20.73 -8.12 -0.46
CA GLY A 231 -21.19 -9.49 -0.21
C GLY A 231 -20.17 -10.53 -0.67
N GLU A 232 -19.58 -10.37 -1.85
CA GLU A 232 -18.51 -11.26 -2.35
C GLU A 232 -17.24 -11.13 -1.50
N VAL A 233 -16.87 -9.91 -1.07
CA VAL A 233 -15.74 -9.67 -0.16
C VAL A 233 -15.94 -10.37 1.18
N PHE A 234 -17.14 -10.27 1.76
CA PHE A 234 -17.48 -10.95 2.99
C PHE A 234 -17.41 -12.47 2.81
N TRP A 235 -17.98 -13.00 1.73
CA TRP A 235 -17.93 -14.43 1.44
C TRP A 235 -16.48 -14.94 1.30
N PHE A 236 -15.65 -14.24 0.53
CA PHE A 236 -14.25 -14.60 0.33
C PHE A 236 -13.43 -14.58 1.64
N ASN A 237 -13.62 -13.56 2.48
CA ASN A 237 -12.79 -13.38 3.68
C ASN A 237 -13.30 -14.15 4.89
N ALA A 238 -14.60 -14.08 5.17
CA ALA A 238 -15.19 -14.65 6.38
C ALA A 238 -15.54 -16.13 6.23
N ILE A 239 -15.98 -16.55 5.04
CA ILE A 239 -16.48 -17.92 4.81
C ILE A 239 -15.37 -18.81 4.24
N MET A 240 -14.61 -18.33 3.24
CA MET A 240 -13.48 -19.10 2.70
C MET A 240 -12.20 -18.96 3.55
N ASN A 241 -12.20 -18.11 4.58
CA ASN A 241 -11.07 -17.87 5.48
C ASN A 241 -9.73 -17.52 4.79
N LYS A 242 -9.78 -16.92 3.59
CA LYS A 242 -8.58 -16.56 2.81
C LYS A 242 -7.87 -15.30 3.30
N SER A 243 -8.35 -14.70 4.38
CA SER A 243 -7.73 -13.50 4.96
C SER A 243 -6.26 -13.73 5.36
N SER A 244 -5.85 -14.96 5.72
CA SER A 244 -4.47 -15.28 6.08
C SER A 244 -3.47 -15.26 4.92
N GLU A 245 -3.94 -15.33 3.67
CA GLU A 245 -3.08 -15.31 2.47
C GLU A 245 -2.34 -13.97 2.32
N TRP A 246 -2.83 -12.91 2.96
CA TRP A 246 -2.26 -11.56 2.93
C TRP A 246 -1.28 -11.29 4.09
N GLY A 247 -0.81 -12.35 4.76
CA GLY A 247 0.07 -12.27 5.92
C GLY A 247 -0.68 -12.25 7.25
N THR A 248 -0.01 -12.65 8.33
CA THR A 248 -0.61 -12.75 9.67
C THR A 248 0.16 -11.96 10.71
N SER A 249 -0.57 -11.43 11.70
CA SER A 249 0.00 -10.67 12.82
C SER A 249 -0.53 -11.18 14.16
N PRO A 250 0.25 -11.10 15.25
CA PRO A 250 -0.16 -11.56 16.57
C PRO A 250 -1.48 -10.94 17.05
N PHE A 251 -2.18 -11.62 17.97
CA PHE A 251 -3.49 -11.17 18.50
C PHE A 251 -3.44 -9.73 19.03
N LEU A 252 -2.45 -9.40 19.86
CA LEU A 252 -2.32 -8.09 20.50
C LEU A 252 -1.72 -7.00 19.61
N TRP A 253 -1.46 -7.27 18.32
CA TRP A 253 -0.76 -6.35 17.42
C TRP A 253 -1.39 -4.95 17.35
N TYR A 254 -2.73 -4.86 17.38
CA TYR A 254 -3.39 -3.55 17.41
C TYR A 254 -3.05 -2.74 18.67
N TRP A 255 -2.87 -3.40 19.82
CA TRP A 255 -2.66 -2.77 21.11
C TRP A 255 -1.23 -2.31 21.33
N TYR A 256 -0.24 -3.17 21.05
CA TYR A 256 1.17 -2.83 21.28
C TYR A 256 1.83 -2.15 20.09
N SER A 257 1.23 -2.20 18.89
CA SER A 257 1.85 -1.67 17.67
C SER A 257 0.97 -0.66 16.94
N ALA A 258 -0.26 -1.02 16.53
CA ALA A 258 -1.07 -0.12 15.71
C ALA A 258 -1.53 1.16 16.44
N LEU A 259 -2.12 1.03 17.64
CA LEU A 259 -2.60 2.18 18.42
C LEU A 259 -1.46 3.12 18.85
N PRO A 260 -0.30 2.63 19.34
CA PRO A 260 0.85 3.49 19.64
C PRO A 260 1.38 4.25 18.41
N ARG A 261 1.47 3.60 17.23
CA ARG A 261 1.86 4.26 15.98
C ARG A 261 0.83 5.29 15.52
N ALA A 262 -0.46 4.95 15.63
CA ALA A 262 -1.56 5.81 15.20
C ALA A 262 -1.66 7.10 16.03
N LEU A 263 -1.59 6.98 17.35
CA LEU A 263 -1.83 8.08 18.28
C LEU A 263 -0.53 8.77 18.76
N GLY A 264 0.62 8.17 18.49
CA GLY A 264 1.93 8.68 18.89
C GLY A 264 2.07 8.78 20.41
N ALA A 265 2.73 9.86 20.86
CA ALA A 265 2.90 10.14 22.29
C ALA A 265 1.58 10.42 23.02
N SER A 266 0.49 10.71 22.30
CA SER A 266 -0.81 11.02 22.89
C SER A 266 -1.51 9.81 23.54
N ILE A 267 -1.10 8.58 23.22
CA ILE A 267 -1.73 7.36 23.76
C ILE A 267 -1.69 7.30 25.30
N THR A 268 -0.64 7.85 25.91
CA THR A 268 -0.44 7.88 27.37
C THR A 268 -1.50 8.70 28.11
N LEU A 269 -2.21 9.58 27.42
CA LEU A 269 -3.21 10.48 27.98
C LEU A 269 -4.63 9.90 27.94
N ILE A 270 -4.85 8.76 27.27
CA ILE A 270 -6.16 8.10 27.21
C ILE A 270 -6.70 7.77 28.62
N PRO A 271 -5.92 7.15 29.54
CA PRO A 271 -6.41 6.86 30.88
C PRO A 271 -6.79 8.12 31.65
N ALA A 272 -6.05 9.22 31.48
CA ALA A 272 -6.36 10.49 32.13
C ALA A 272 -7.70 11.08 31.65
N GLY A 273 -8.04 10.90 30.37
CA GLY A 273 -9.33 11.30 29.80
C GLY A 273 -10.50 10.46 30.32
N ILE A 274 -10.30 9.14 30.43
CA ILE A 274 -11.26 8.18 30.98
C ILE A 274 -11.56 8.46 32.46
N ILE A 275 -10.52 8.70 33.26
CA ILE A 275 -10.66 8.98 34.70
C ILE A 275 -11.22 10.40 34.89
N GLY A 276 -10.81 11.34 34.04
CA GLY A 276 -11.11 12.75 34.17
C GLY A 276 -12.54 13.16 33.83
N GLU A 277 -13.21 12.41 32.93
CA GLU A 277 -14.55 12.70 32.43
C GLU A 277 -15.33 11.39 32.21
N LYS A 278 -16.54 11.27 32.78
CA LYS A 278 -17.31 10.02 32.67
C LYS A 278 -17.85 9.82 31.25
N ARG A 279 -18.21 10.90 30.54
CA ARG A 279 -18.77 10.84 29.18
C ARG A 279 -17.81 10.24 28.17
N THR A 280 -16.49 10.37 28.36
CA THR A 280 -15.48 9.79 27.45
C THR A 280 -15.44 8.26 27.52
N LYS A 281 -15.85 7.67 28.64
CA LYS A 281 -15.91 6.20 28.81
C LYS A 281 -16.89 5.57 27.83
N SER A 282 -18.08 6.17 27.69
CA SER A 282 -19.11 5.72 26.75
C SER A 282 -18.64 5.82 25.30
N LEU A 283 -17.74 6.76 24.98
CA LEU A 283 -17.16 6.91 23.64
C LEU A 283 -16.05 5.89 23.37
N ILE A 284 -15.16 5.66 24.33
CA ILE A 284 -14.02 4.75 24.14
C ILE A 284 -14.48 3.29 24.13
N PHE A 285 -15.52 2.93 24.87
CA PHE A 285 -15.93 1.54 25.03
C PHE A 285 -16.24 0.84 23.69
N PRO A 286 -17.07 1.39 22.78
CA PRO A 286 -17.26 0.80 21.45
C PRO A 286 -15.98 0.71 20.62
N ALA A 287 -15.12 1.73 20.68
CA ALA A 287 -13.84 1.74 19.97
C ALA A 287 -12.90 0.63 20.48
N ALA A 288 -12.78 0.46 21.80
CA ALA A 288 -11.94 -0.56 22.41
C ALA A 288 -12.44 -1.98 22.10
N ILE A 289 -13.75 -2.21 22.16
CA ILE A 289 -14.32 -3.52 21.78
C ILE A 289 -14.10 -3.79 20.30
N PHE A 290 -14.29 -2.81 19.43
CA PHE A 290 -14.04 -3.00 18.00
C PHE A 290 -12.58 -3.40 17.72
N VAL A 291 -11.62 -2.71 18.33
CA VAL A 291 -10.18 -3.08 18.22
C VAL A 291 -9.93 -4.49 18.75
N PHE A 292 -10.54 -4.85 19.88
CA PHE A 292 -10.43 -6.20 20.45
C PHE A 292 -11.05 -7.27 19.52
N MET A 293 -12.19 -7.01 18.90
CA MET A 293 -12.83 -7.96 17.97
C MET A 293 -12.00 -8.12 16.70
N LEU A 294 -11.43 -7.03 16.16
CA LEU A 294 -10.53 -7.12 15.01
C LEU A 294 -9.19 -7.80 15.34
N SER A 295 -8.78 -7.86 16.61
CA SER A 295 -7.58 -8.60 17.03
C SER A 295 -7.65 -10.11 16.71
N PHE A 296 -8.84 -10.69 16.54
CA PHE A 296 -9.02 -12.07 16.11
C PHE A 296 -8.71 -12.30 14.63
N LEU A 297 -8.72 -11.26 13.79
CA LEU A 297 -8.46 -11.40 12.36
C LEU A 297 -6.97 -11.76 12.13
N PRO A 298 -6.63 -12.81 11.35
CA PRO A 298 -5.25 -13.19 11.10
C PRO A 298 -4.45 -12.05 10.47
N HIS A 299 -4.97 -11.50 9.37
CA HIS A 299 -4.41 -10.34 8.68
C HIS A 299 -4.86 -9.04 9.35
N LYS A 300 -3.92 -8.14 9.61
CA LYS A 300 -4.16 -6.91 10.36
C LYS A 300 -3.49 -5.75 9.67
N GLU A 301 -4.19 -4.63 9.61
CA GLU A 301 -3.67 -3.38 9.05
C GLU A 301 -4.14 -2.21 9.89
N LEU A 302 -3.28 -1.21 10.07
CA LEU A 302 -3.58 -0.04 10.90
C LEU A 302 -4.83 0.70 10.39
N ARG A 303 -5.03 0.74 9.07
CA ARG A 303 -6.20 1.40 8.45
C ARG A 303 -7.54 0.77 8.81
N PHE A 304 -7.58 -0.50 9.24
CA PHE A 304 -8.84 -1.16 9.64
C PHE A 304 -9.45 -0.54 10.89
N ILE A 305 -8.62 0.02 11.79
CA ILE A 305 -9.07 0.65 13.03
C ILE A 305 -9.14 2.18 12.95
N ILE A 306 -8.92 2.79 11.78
CA ILE A 306 -8.83 4.25 11.62
C ILE A 306 -10.08 5.00 12.14
N TYR A 307 -11.24 4.36 12.06
CA TYR A 307 -12.52 4.89 12.54
C TYR A 307 -12.54 5.20 14.03
N THR A 308 -11.67 4.55 14.80
CA THR A 308 -11.58 4.71 16.25
C THR A 308 -10.75 5.91 16.67
N PHE A 309 -9.88 6.42 15.80
CA PHE A 309 -8.92 7.47 16.15
C PHE A 309 -9.60 8.76 16.63
N PRO A 310 -10.68 9.26 15.99
CA PRO A 310 -11.39 10.43 16.49
C PRO A 310 -11.93 10.24 17.91
N LEU A 311 -12.39 9.03 18.27
CA LEU A 311 -12.97 8.76 19.59
C LEU A 311 -11.89 8.75 20.68
N PHE A 312 -10.73 8.13 20.40
CA PHE A 312 -9.58 8.22 21.30
C PHE A 312 -9.07 9.65 21.45
N ASN A 313 -8.99 10.40 20.35
CA ASN A 313 -8.56 11.80 20.36
C ASN A 313 -9.49 12.71 21.16
N ILE A 314 -10.81 12.47 21.17
CA ILE A 314 -11.74 13.22 22.03
C ILE A 314 -11.39 13.02 23.51
N SER A 315 -11.12 11.79 23.94
CA SER A 315 -10.72 11.51 25.33
C SER A 315 -9.40 12.19 25.71
N ILE A 316 -8.40 12.11 24.83
CA ILE A 316 -7.11 12.77 25.02
C ILE A 316 -7.32 14.29 25.08
N ALA A 317 -8.15 14.87 24.22
CA ALA A 317 -8.44 16.30 24.20
C ALA A 317 -9.08 16.78 25.51
N VAL A 318 -9.96 15.98 26.11
CA VAL A 318 -10.53 16.25 27.44
C VAL A 318 -9.45 16.27 28.51
N ALA A 319 -8.52 15.31 28.51
CA ALA A 319 -7.39 15.29 29.43
C ALA A 319 -6.50 16.53 29.26
N CYS A 320 -6.12 16.86 28.01
CA CYS A 320 -5.31 18.03 27.69
C CYS A 320 -5.95 19.32 28.19
N ASN A 321 -7.25 19.50 27.90
CA ASN A 321 -7.99 20.70 28.33
C ASN A 321 -8.02 20.83 29.86
N LYS A 322 -8.32 19.74 30.56
CA LYS A 322 -8.43 19.72 32.03
C LYS A 322 -7.11 20.10 32.69
N VAL A 323 -5.98 19.57 32.20
CA VAL A 323 -4.66 19.92 32.73
C VAL A 323 -4.30 21.35 32.38
N TRP A 324 -4.56 21.79 31.14
CA TRP A 324 -4.24 23.14 30.67
C TRP A 324 -4.93 24.23 31.51
N ILE A 325 -6.22 24.09 31.77
CA ILE A 325 -6.99 25.05 32.58
C ILE A 325 -6.48 25.09 34.02
N ASN A 326 -6.03 23.96 34.57
CA ASN A 326 -5.61 23.86 35.97
C ASN A 326 -4.09 24.03 36.17
N ARG A 327 -3.33 24.42 35.15
CA ARG A 327 -1.85 24.46 35.15
C ARG A 327 -1.23 25.28 36.29
N HIS A 328 -1.89 26.37 36.70
CA HIS A 328 -1.37 27.30 37.71
C HIS A 328 -1.70 26.90 39.16
N LYS A 329 -2.42 25.79 39.38
CA LYS A 329 -2.90 25.41 40.71
C LYS A 329 -1.90 24.58 41.54
N SER A 330 -0.88 23.97 40.92
CA SER A 330 0.19 23.24 41.62
C SER A 330 1.37 22.99 40.70
N MET A 331 2.57 22.81 41.28
CA MET A 331 3.78 22.47 40.52
C MET A 331 3.61 21.19 39.68
N THR A 332 2.91 20.19 40.21
CA THR A 332 2.57 18.95 39.49
C THR A 332 1.70 19.20 38.25
N ARG A 333 0.72 20.10 38.35
CA ARG A 333 -0.16 20.46 37.23
C ARG A 333 0.54 21.35 36.22
N TRP A 334 1.47 22.19 36.67
CA TRP A 334 2.37 22.93 35.79
C TRP A 334 3.26 21.96 35.00
N ALA A 335 3.92 21.01 35.65
CA ALA A 335 4.74 19.99 34.99
C ALA A 335 3.91 19.13 34.00
N ALA A 336 2.69 18.74 34.38
CA ALA A 336 1.78 18.03 33.48
C ALA A 336 1.37 18.88 32.26
N SER A 337 1.26 20.20 32.40
CA SER A 337 1.00 21.10 31.26
C SER A 337 2.20 21.20 30.32
N VAL A 338 3.43 21.17 30.85
CA VAL A 338 4.65 21.07 30.04
C VAL A 338 4.69 19.75 29.28
N TYR A 339 4.32 18.63 29.92
CA TYR A 339 4.19 17.33 29.26
C TYR A 339 3.19 17.37 28.09
N ILE A 340 2.05 18.06 28.26
CA ILE A 340 1.06 18.21 27.19
C ILE A 340 1.62 19.02 26.01
N VAL A 341 2.42 20.05 26.23
CA VAL A 341 3.07 20.74 25.11
C VAL A 341 4.10 19.83 24.44
N LEU A 342 4.93 19.15 25.24
CA LEU A 342 5.99 18.28 24.75
C LEU A 342 5.46 17.11 23.91
N HIS A 343 4.36 16.47 24.31
CA HIS A 343 3.82 15.34 23.54
C HIS A 343 3.29 15.75 22.17
N ILE A 344 2.73 16.98 22.02
CA ILE A 344 2.35 17.52 20.72
C ILE A 344 3.58 17.76 19.85
N ILE A 345 4.65 18.32 20.42
CA ILE A 345 5.92 18.53 19.71
C ILE A 345 6.48 17.17 19.24
N ILE A 346 6.47 16.15 20.10
CA ILE A 346 6.90 14.79 19.75
C ILE A 346 6.05 14.25 18.59
N ASN A 347 4.73 14.37 18.65
CA ASN A 347 3.85 13.93 17.56
C ASN A 347 4.16 14.66 16.24
N VAL A 348 4.39 15.97 16.27
CA VAL A 348 4.75 16.73 15.05
C VAL A 348 6.09 16.25 14.48
N ILE A 349 7.10 16.03 15.32
CA ILE A 349 8.40 15.48 14.88
C ILE A 349 8.21 14.09 14.26
N LEU A 350 7.49 13.20 14.95
CA LEU A 350 7.18 11.86 14.45
C LEU A 350 6.44 11.92 13.10
N SER A 351 5.45 12.80 12.98
CA SER A 351 4.68 12.98 11.75
C SER A 351 5.54 13.50 10.59
N CYS A 352 6.46 14.42 10.84
CA CYS A 352 7.41 14.88 9.82
C CYS A 352 8.37 13.76 9.38
N ILE A 353 8.86 12.94 10.32
CA ILE A 353 9.72 11.79 10.00
C ILE A 353 8.96 10.76 9.17
N LEU A 354 7.76 10.35 9.61
CA LEU A 354 6.93 9.38 8.91
C LEU A 354 6.50 9.88 7.53
N LEU A 355 6.16 11.17 7.39
CA LEU A 355 5.84 11.76 6.09
C LEU A 355 7.03 11.76 5.14
N ARG A 356 8.24 12.03 5.64
CA ARG A 356 9.47 11.96 4.83
C ARG A 356 9.77 10.54 4.37
N VAL A 357 9.60 9.56 5.27
CA VAL A 357 9.79 8.14 4.95
C VAL A 357 8.76 7.67 3.93
N ALA A 358 7.49 8.08 4.10
CA ALA A 358 6.42 7.71 3.19
C ALA A 358 6.58 8.34 1.80
N SER A 359 7.09 9.57 1.69
CA SER A 359 7.33 10.19 0.38
C SER A 359 8.39 9.46 -0.46
N ASP A 360 9.33 8.76 0.18
CA ASP A 360 10.34 7.91 -0.47
C ASP A 360 9.84 6.48 -0.78
N ASN A 361 8.61 6.12 -0.39
CA ASN A 361 8.04 4.77 -0.58
C ASN A 361 7.23 4.63 -1.89
N TYR A 362 7.53 5.42 -2.92
CA TYR A 362 6.84 5.35 -4.23
C TYR A 362 7.81 5.29 -5.42
N PRO A 363 8.75 4.33 -5.44
CA PRO A 363 9.75 4.25 -6.50
C PRO A 363 9.11 4.08 -7.89
N GLY A 364 7.98 3.37 -8.03
CA GLY A 364 7.30 3.20 -9.32
C GLY A 364 6.77 4.50 -9.90
N GLY A 365 6.12 5.32 -9.07
CA GLY A 365 5.66 6.66 -9.44
C GLY A 365 6.82 7.59 -9.82
N VAL A 366 7.93 7.51 -9.09
CA VAL A 366 9.15 8.26 -9.42
C VAL A 366 9.75 7.77 -10.74
N ALA A 367 9.80 6.46 -10.99
CA ALA A 367 10.37 5.88 -12.20
C ALA A 367 9.61 6.29 -13.45
N ILE A 368 8.26 6.22 -13.43
CA ILE A 368 7.47 6.66 -14.58
C ILE A 368 7.61 8.17 -14.81
N SER A 369 7.63 8.98 -13.75
CA SER A 369 7.84 10.43 -13.85
C SER A 369 9.22 10.78 -14.41
N ARG A 370 10.28 10.05 -14.03
CA ARG A 370 11.62 10.23 -14.60
C ARG A 370 11.67 9.81 -16.06
N LEU A 371 11.03 8.71 -16.43
CA LEU A 371 10.96 8.26 -17.82
C LEU A 371 10.34 9.34 -18.72
N HIS A 372 9.23 9.98 -18.31
CA HIS A 372 8.63 11.08 -19.08
C HIS A 372 9.52 12.33 -19.21
N ARG A 373 10.47 12.54 -18.27
CA ARG A 373 11.45 13.63 -18.37
C ARG A 373 12.62 13.29 -19.27
N LEU A 374 12.97 12.01 -19.37
CA LEU A 374 14.15 11.52 -20.09
C LEU A 374 13.87 11.26 -21.57
N VAL A 375 12.62 10.95 -21.92
CA VAL A 375 12.22 10.62 -23.30
C VAL A 375 11.18 11.63 -23.77
N SER A 376 11.39 12.20 -24.96
CA SER A 376 10.48 13.25 -25.46
C SER A 376 9.08 12.68 -25.78
N PRO A 377 8.00 13.45 -25.55
CA PRO A 377 6.62 13.01 -25.79
C PRO A 377 6.30 12.66 -27.25
N GLU A 378 7.05 13.21 -28.21
CA GLU A 378 6.84 13.00 -29.65
C GLU A 378 7.24 11.60 -30.11
N ASN A 379 8.08 10.91 -29.33
CA ASN A 379 8.51 9.55 -29.67
C ASN A 379 7.36 8.55 -29.50
N GLN A 380 7.28 7.59 -30.42
CA GLN A 380 6.46 6.39 -30.23
C GLN A 380 7.18 5.46 -29.26
N VAL A 381 6.68 5.42 -28.03
CA VAL A 381 7.28 4.68 -26.93
C VAL A 381 6.31 3.60 -26.47
N HIS A 382 6.78 2.36 -26.45
CA HIS A 382 6.10 1.25 -25.80
C HIS A 382 6.83 0.92 -24.50
N VAL A 383 6.16 1.13 -23.37
CA VAL A 383 6.70 0.95 -22.01
C VAL A 383 6.12 -0.31 -21.39
N TYR A 384 6.99 -1.23 -20.97
CA TYR A 384 6.62 -2.32 -20.07
C TYR A 384 6.75 -1.88 -18.62
N ILE A 385 5.72 -2.15 -17.82
CA ILE A 385 5.64 -1.81 -16.41
C ILE A 385 5.58 -3.11 -15.62
N ASP A 386 6.65 -3.43 -14.90
CA ASP A 386 6.71 -4.59 -14.03
C ASP A 386 5.83 -4.42 -12.77
N ASN A 387 5.62 -5.53 -12.05
CA ASN A 387 4.72 -5.60 -10.90
C ASN A 387 5.08 -4.60 -9.79
N LEU A 388 6.36 -4.52 -9.38
CA LEU A 388 6.76 -3.57 -8.32
C LEU A 388 6.51 -2.09 -8.71
N PRO A 389 6.88 -1.61 -9.92
CA PRO A 389 6.47 -0.29 -10.40
C PRO A 389 4.95 -0.06 -10.33
N ALA A 390 4.15 -1.02 -10.79
CA ALA A 390 2.68 -0.95 -10.75
C ALA A 390 2.15 -0.83 -9.32
N GLN A 391 2.71 -1.58 -8.37
CA GLN A 391 2.30 -1.55 -6.97
C GLN A 391 2.77 -0.30 -6.19
N THR A 392 3.77 0.42 -6.71
CA THR A 392 4.47 1.49 -6.00
C THR A 392 4.39 2.87 -6.67
N GLY A 393 3.33 3.12 -7.43
CA GLY A 393 2.95 4.49 -7.80
C GLY A 393 2.56 4.71 -9.25
N VAL A 394 2.71 3.72 -10.13
CA VAL A 394 2.22 3.83 -11.52
C VAL A 394 0.70 3.64 -11.55
N SER A 395 -0.01 4.61 -12.12
CA SER A 395 -1.47 4.62 -12.28
C SER A 395 -1.86 5.13 -13.68
N ARG A 396 -3.13 5.00 -14.09
CA ARG A 396 -3.58 5.57 -15.38
C ARG A 396 -3.43 7.09 -15.42
N PHE A 397 -3.53 7.77 -14.27
CA PHE A 397 -3.23 9.21 -14.18
C PHE A 397 -1.76 9.55 -14.43
N THR A 398 -0.83 8.60 -14.23
CA THR A 398 0.59 8.79 -14.58
C THR A 398 0.86 8.59 -16.08
N GLU A 399 -0.09 8.05 -16.86
CA GLU A 399 0.07 7.81 -18.30
C GLU A 399 -0.18 9.11 -19.10
N ILE A 400 0.74 10.07 -18.96
CA ILE A 400 0.56 11.46 -19.44
C ILE A 400 0.72 11.62 -20.96
N ASN A 401 1.53 10.78 -21.62
CA ASN A 401 1.79 10.91 -23.06
C ASN A 401 0.83 10.04 -23.86
N LYS A 402 -0.03 10.66 -24.69
CA LYS A 402 -1.05 9.95 -25.49
C LYS A 402 -0.47 9.04 -26.58
N ASN A 403 0.71 9.38 -27.09
CA ASN A 403 1.38 8.61 -28.15
C ASN A 403 2.17 7.41 -27.63
N TRP A 404 2.19 7.21 -26.31
CA TRP A 404 2.90 6.12 -25.67
C TRP A 404 1.93 4.99 -25.35
N ILE A 405 2.41 3.76 -25.45
CA ILE A 405 1.68 2.56 -25.05
C ILE A 405 2.26 2.12 -23.71
N TYR A 406 1.41 2.03 -22.69
CA TYR A 406 1.77 1.57 -21.35
C TYR A 406 1.20 0.16 -21.16
N ASN A 407 2.08 -0.81 -21.05
CA ASN A 407 1.72 -2.21 -21.00
C ASN A 407 2.13 -2.80 -19.64
N LYS A 408 1.18 -3.49 -19.00
CA LYS A 408 1.32 -4.14 -17.69
C LYS A 408 1.08 -5.65 -17.78
N THR A 409 1.26 -6.25 -18.95
CA THR A 409 0.99 -7.67 -19.18
C THR A 409 1.80 -8.50 -18.18
N GLU A 410 1.06 -9.20 -17.31
CA GLU A 410 1.66 -10.04 -16.29
C GLU A 410 2.18 -11.36 -16.91
N ASN A 411 3.07 -12.05 -16.19
CA ASN A 411 3.56 -13.39 -16.54
C ASN A 411 4.40 -13.50 -17.82
N LEU A 412 4.99 -12.41 -18.29
CA LEU A 412 6.02 -12.49 -19.34
C LEU A 412 7.29 -13.16 -18.80
N THR A 413 7.82 -14.12 -19.55
CA THR A 413 9.06 -14.80 -19.17
C THR A 413 10.25 -13.85 -19.35
N PRO A 414 11.04 -13.54 -18.29
CA PRO A 414 12.13 -12.57 -18.38
C PRO A 414 13.12 -12.88 -19.51
N GLY A 415 13.39 -11.90 -20.36
CA GLY A 415 14.30 -12.04 -21.50
C GLY A 415 13.75 -12.79 -22.72
N SER A 416 12.46 -13.15 -22.72
CA SER A 416 11.79 -13.68 -23.91
C SER A 416 11.80 -12.67 -25.07
N THR A 417 11.59 -13.16 -26.29
CA THR A 417 11.47 -12.34 -27.50
C THR A 417 10.33 -11.34 -27.42
N ASP A 418 9.33 -11.61 -26.59
CA ASP A 418 8.18 -10.73 -26.38
C ASP A 418 8.62 -9.38 -25.82
N PHE A 419 9.71 -9.33 -25.04
CA PHE A 419 10.24 -8.08 -24.53
C PHE A 419 10.85 -7.17 -25.61
N LEU A 420 11.15 -7.70 -26.80
CA LEU A 420 11.68 -6.90 -27.89
C LEU A 420 10.63 -5.96 -28.50
N ILE A 421 9.34 -6.15 -28.22
CA ILE A 421 8.29 -5.22 -28.67
C ILE A 421 8.32 -3.91 -27.88
N PHE A 422 8.90 -3.93 -26.68
CA PHE A 422 8.96 -2.76 -25.81
C PHE A 422 10.20 -1.94 -26.12
N SER A 423 10.01 -0.64 -26.16
CA SER A 423 11.10 0.33 -26.32
C SER A 423 11.77 0.64 -24.98
N HIS A 424 11.01 0.59 -23.89
CA HIS A 424 11.48 0.91 -22.55
C HIS A 424 10.88 -0.07 -21.54
N LEU A 425 11.64 -0.40 -20.50
CA LEU A 425 11.21 -1.30 -19.44
C LEU A 425 11.39 -0.62 -18.08
N LEU A 426 10.40 -0.73 -17.21
CA LEU A 426 10.52 -0.43 -15.79
C LEU A 426 10.57 -1.77 -15.05
N LEU A 427 11.75 -2.19 -14.59
CA LEU A 427 11.94 -3.52 -13.99
C LEU A 427 12.37 -3.44 -12.52
N GLU A 428 11.91 -4.39 -11.72
CA GLU A 428 12.44 -4.59 -10.38
C GLU A 428 13.85 -5.18 -10.41
N ALA A 429 14.79 -4.53 -9.71
CA ALA A 429 16.11 -5.11 -9.45
C ALA A 429 16.80 -4.48 -8.24
N LYS A 430 17.66 -5.28 -7.60
CA LYS A 430 18.43 -4.86 -6.40
C LYS A 430 19.77 -4.20 -6.77
N SER A 431 20.32 -4.52 -7.94
CA SER A 431 21.60 -4.00 -8.43
C SER A 431 21.73 -4.19 -9.93
N LYS A 432 22.71 -3.51 -10.56
CA LYS A 432 23.04 -3.65 -11.99
C LYS A 432 23.36 -5.09 -12.42
N TYR A 433 23.72 -5.96 -11.48
CA TYR A 433 24.08 -7.36 -11.73
C TYR A 433 22.99 -8.36 -11.29
N SER A 434 21.80 -7.86 -10.95
CA SER A 434 20.68 -8.70 -10.51
C SER A 434 20.29 -9.72 -11.58
N PRO A 435 19.98 -10.98 -11.20
CA PRO A 435 19.58 -12.03 -12.13
C PRO A 435 18.44 -11.61 -13.06
N ASN A 436 17.48 -10.84 -12.56
CA ASN A 436 16.33 -10.37 -13.33
C ASN A 436 16.70 -9.37 -14.45
N LEU A 437 17.84 -8.66 -14.33
CA LEU A 437 18.33 -7.75 -15.38
C LEU A 437 19.26 -8.41 -16.38
N LYS A 438 19.95 -9.51 -16.01
CA LYS A 438 20.92 -10.18 -16.89
C LYS A 438 20.36 -10.53 -18.27
N PRO A 439 19.11 -11.05 -18.40
CA PRO A 439 18.55 -11.38 -19.71
C PRO A 439 18.40 -10.18 -20.66
N PHE A 440 18.33 -8.96 -20.12
CA PHE A 440 18.14 -7.74 -20.89
C PHE A 440 19.44 -7.05 -21.27
N SER A 441 20.59 -7.49 -20.75
CA SER A 441 21.89 -6.84 -20.95
C SER A 441 22.33 -6.69 -22.41
N HIS A 442 21.85 -7.57 -23.30
CA HIS A 442 22.15 -7.53 -24.74
C HIS A 442 21.10 -6.78 -25.56
N SER A 443 19.88 -6.62 -25.05
CA SER A 443 18.74 -6.03 -25.78
C SER A 443 18.42 -4.61 -25.34
N HIS A 444 18.73 -4.26 -24.09
CA HIS A 444 18.40 -2.99 -23.48
C HIS A 444 19.58 -2.42 -22.66
N GLU A 445 19.77 -1.11 -22.74
CA GLU A 445 20.70 -0.35 -21.91
C GLU A 445 20.00 0.23 -20.67
N ILE A 446 20.72 0.39 -19.57
CA ILE A 446 20.19 1.02 -18.34
C ILE A 446 20.27 2.54 -18.52
N LEU A 447 19.11 3.19 -18.53
CA LEU A 447 18.96 4.62 -18.71
C LEU A 447 18.98 5.37 -17.38
N ASP A 448 18.31 4.86 -16.34
CA ASP A 448 18.35 5.43 -14.99
C ASP A 448 18.02 4.37 -13.91
N VAL A 449 18.31 4.69 -12.65
CA VAL A 449 18.02 3.86 -11.48
C VAL A 449 17.26 4.68 -10.45
N VAL A 450 16.15 4.12 -9.97
CA VAL A 450 15.34 4.72 -8.92
C VAL A 450 15.53 3.96 -7.63
N ASP A 451 15.97 4.70 -6.61
CA ASP A 451 16.07 4.22 -5.26
C ASP A 451 14.71 4.34 -4.55
N GLY A 452 14.40 3.36 -3.70
CA GLY A 452 13.27 3.41 -2.78
C GLY A 452 13.71 3.26 -1.33
N PHE A 453 12.82 3.59 -0.39
CA PHE A 453 13.07 3.45 1.05
C PHE A 453 13.49 2.02 1.43
N SER A 454 14.51 1.88 2.27
CA SER A 454 15.02 0.58 2.73
C SER A 454 14.93 0.43 4.25
N HIS A 455 15.56 1.33 5.02
CA HIS A 455 15.47 1.34 6.48
C HIS A 455 15.95 2.67 7.06
N ILE A 456 15.65 2.89 8.35
CA ILE A 456 16.19 4.00 9.14
C ILE A 456 17.44 3.50 9.86
N HIS A 457 18.59 4.12 9.59
CA HIS A 457 19.85 3.83 10.26
C HIS A 457 20.10 4.84 11.38
N PHE A 458 20.21 4.38 12.62
CA PHE A 458 20.55 5.25 13.75
C PHE A 458 22.06 5.43 13.86
N ASN A 459 22.51 6.68 13.89
CA ASN A 459 23.89 7.04 14.15
C ASN A 459 23.92 8.15 15.20
N TYR A 460 24.22 7.76 16.44
CA TYR A 460 24.27 8.66 17.60
C TYR A 460 25.32 9.77 17.49
N ASN A 461 26.28 9.65 16.57
CA ASN A 461 27.35 10.63 16.34
C ASN A 461 26.98 11.69 15.28
N SER A 462 25.79 11.62 14.68
CA SER A 462 25.31 12.62 13.71
C SER A 462 24.02 13.28 14.19
N PHE A 463 23.79 14.55 13.81
CA PHE A 463 22.51 15.22 14.06
C PHE A 463 21.79 15.51 12.73
N PRO A 464 20.55 15.03 12.52
CA PRO A 464 19.77 14.17 13.43
C PRO A 464 20.37 12.76 13.60
N PRO A 465 20.09 12.06 14.72
CA PRO A 465 20.70 10.76 15.06
C PRO A 465 20.16 9.58 14.23
N PHE A 466 19.45 9.86 13.15
CA PHE A 466 18.92 8.88 12.22
C PHE A 466 19.12 9.36 10.78
N ARG A 467 19.38 8.42 9.88
CA ARG A 467 19.43 8.66 8.43
C ARG A 467 18.54 7.66 7.72
N ILE A 468 17.69 8.18 6.84
CA ILE A 468 16.89 7.36 5.94
C ILE A 468 17.83 6.83 4.86
N LYS A 469 17.93 5.52 4.73
CA LYS A 469 18.70 4.85 3.69
C LYS A 469 17.75 4.36 2.61
N SER A 470 18.10 4.66 1.37
CA SER A 470 17.42 4.16 0.18
C SER A 470 18.31 3.14 -0.52
N LYS A 471 17.69 2.24 -1.28
CA LYS A 471 18.38 1.24 -2.12
C LYS A 471 17.77 1.23 -3.53
N PRO A 472 18.54 0.87 -4.57
CA PRO A 472 18.00 0.65 -5.89
C PRO A 472 16.85 -0.35 -5.85
N MET A 473 15.72 0.02 -6.46
CA MET A 473 14.52 -0.84 -6.55
C MET A 473 14.04 -0.99 -7.98
N ILE A 474 14.06 0.09 -8.76
CA ILE A 474 13.52 0.08 -10.12
C ILE A 474 14.57 0.61 -11.09
N PHE A 475 14.77 -0.14 -12.17
CA PHE A 475 15.67 0.21 -13.25
C PHE A 475 14.84 0.63 -14.46
N ILE A 476 15.22 1.75 -15.06
CA ILE A 476 14.65 2.24 -16.31
C ILE A 476 15.58 1.78 -17.43
N LEU A 477 15.09 0.93 -18.31
CA LEU A 477 15.86 0.41 -19.43
C LEU A 477 15.32 0.97 -20.75
N LYS A 478 16.20 1.13 -21.74
CA LYS A 478 15.88 1.53 -23.10
C LYS A 478 16.42 0.50 -24.08
N LYS A 479 15.63 0.13 -25.09
CA LYS A 479 16.03 -0.83 -26.10
C LYS A 479 17.21 -0.31 -26.93
N ILE A 480 18.21 -1.16 -27.12
CA ILE A 480 19.37 -0.87 -27.96
C ILE A 480 18.92 -0.97 -29.42
N ILE A 481 18.99 0.14 -30.15
CA ILE A 481 18.79 0.16 -31.60
C ILE A 481 20.18 0.03 -32.22
N LEU A 482 20.52 -1.17 -32.67
CA LEU A 482 21.71 -1.36 -33.50
C LEU A 482 21.49 -0.61 -34.82
N PRO A 483 22.38 0.31 -35.23
CA PRO A 483 22.25 0.98 -36.51
C PRO A 483 22.26 -0.06 -37.63
N LYS A 484 21.28 0.02 -38.54
CA LYS A 484 21.07 -0.88 -39.69
C LYS A 484 22.22 -0.92 -40.71
N ASN A 485 23.37 -0.29 -40.45
CA ASN A 485 24.47 -0.12 -41.41
C ASN A 485 25.66 -1.06 -41.15
N ILE A 486 25.43 -2.36 -40.91
CA ILE A 486 26.52 -3.38 -40.94
C ILE A 486 26.12 -4.62 -41.77
N THR A 487 25.09 -4.57 -42.62
CA THR A 487 24.76 -5.72 -43.51
C THR A 487 24.57 -5.38 -44.98
N GLU A 488 25.15 -4.29 -45.50
CA GLU A 488 25.22 -4.07 -46.97
C GLU A 488 26.59 -3.61 -47.51
N ASN A 489 27.65 -3.54 -46.69
CA ASN A 489 29.01 -3.26 -47.20
C ASN A 489 30.06 -4.21 -46.56
N GLY A 490 29.78 -5.51 -46.60
CA GLY A 490 30.69 -6.56 -46.13
C GLY A 490 31.06 -7.61 -47.19
N THR A 491 30.73 -7.36 -48.47
CA THR A 491 30.93 -8.33 -49.57
C THR A 491 31.95 -7.89 -50.62
N SER A 492 32.94 -7.08 -50.25
CA SER A 492 34.04 -6.76 -51.18
C SER A 492 35.45 -6.65 -50.58
N THR A 493 35.69 -7.04 -49.31
CA THR A 493 37.06 -7.03 -48.74
C THR A 493 37.42 -8.23 -47.86
N LEU A 494 36.67 -9.34 -47.92
CA LEU A 494 37.04 -10.61 -47.25
C LEU A 494 37.48 -11.72 -48.22
N SER A 495 37.65 -11.43 -49.53
CA SER A 495 38.22 -12.37 -50.51
C SER A 495 39.74 -12.23 -50.73
N GLU A 496 40.40 -11.24 -50.12
CA GLU A 496 41.86 -11.03 -50.28
C GLU A 496 42.70 -11.33 -49.02
N SER A 497 42.07 -11.50 -47.86
CA SER A 497 42.76 -11.91 -46.62
C SER A 497 42.69 -13.43 -46.37
N ALA A 498 41.75 -14.15 -46.99
CA ALA A 498 41.65 -15.61 -46.90
C ALA A 498 42.64 -16.37 -47.80
N SER A 499 43.27 -15.71 -48.78
CA SER A 499 44.22 -16.34 -49.73
C SER A 499 45.70 -16.27 -49.28
N LYS A 500 46.01 -15.62 -48.15
CA LYS A 500 47.38 -15.57 -47.58
C LYS A 500 47.62 -16.44 -46.34
N GLU A 501 46.59 -16.90 -45.64
CA GLU A 501 46.76 -17.81 -44.48
C GLU A 501 46.65 -19.31 -44.81
N VAL A 502 46.09 -19.67 -45.97
CA VAL A 502 45.98 -21.08 -46.41
C VAL A 502 47.32 -21.64 -46.96
N LYS A 503 48.31 -20.80 -47.25
CA LYS A 503 49.66 -21.24 -47.69
C LYS A 503 50.67 -21.47 -46.56
N LYS A 504 50.33 -21.23 -45.29
CA LYS A 504 51.28 -21.34 -44.14
C LYS A 504 50.99 -22.50 -43.18
N LYS A 505 49.96 -23.32 -43.42
CA LYS A 505 49.55 -24.43 -42.54
C LYS A 505 49.68 -25.84 -43.14
N SER A 506 50.45 -25.98 -44.23
CA SER A 506 50.71 -27.26 -44.92
C SER A 506 52.16 -27.76 -44.81
N ILE A 507 52.99 -27.21 -43.90
CA ILE A 507 54.37 -27.70 -43.67
C ILE A 507 54.68 -27.73 -42.17
N THR A 508 54.00 -28.59 -41.40
CA THR A 508 54.59 -29.30 -40.22
C THR A 508 53.59 -30.36 -39.71
N LYS A 509 53.50 -31.46 -40.43
CA LYS A 509 53.00 -32.73 -39.90
C LYS A 509 53.78 -33.84 -40.61
N LYS A 510 54.95 -34.16 -40.06
CA LYS A 510 55.69 -35.36 -40.40
C LYS A 510 56.49 -35.81 -39.17
N ILE A 511 56.18 -37.05 -38.77
CA ILE A 511 57.00 -37.98 -38.00
C ILE A 511 56.87 -37.87 -36.47
N THR A 512 55.99 -38.71 -35.92
CA THR A 512 56.26 -39.44 -34.66
C THR A 512 56.11 -40.92 -34.98
N ASN A 513 57.21 -41.66 -34.87
CA ASN A 513 57.24 -43.08 -34.55
C ASN A 513 58.65 -43.37 -34.02
N VAL A 514 58.73 -43.94 -32.82
CA VAL A 514 59.63 -44.99 -32.34
C VAL A 514 59.73 -44.90 -30.80
N ASP A 515 59.41 -46.03 -30.17
CA ASP A 515 59.54 -46.35 -28.75
C ASP A 515 60.98 -46.26 -28.23
N ILE A 516 61.18 -46.10 -26.91
CA ILE A 516 62.06 -46.92 -26.05
C ILE A 516 61.88 -46.58 -24.56
N ASN A 517 61.75 -47.68 -23.82
CA ASN A 517 61.65 -48.02 -22.39
C ASN A 517 62.75 -47.55 -21.39
N ILE A 518 62.46 -47.80 -20.09
CA ILE A 518 63.33 -48.07 -18.87
C ILE A 518 63.81 -46.83 -18.06
N THR A 519 63.84 -46.74 -16.71
CA THR A 519 63.34 -47.46 -15.49
C THR A 519 63.60 -46.55 -14.25
N ASP A 520 63.10 -46.97 -13.07
CA ASP A 520 63.70 -46.80 -11.73
C ASP A 520 63.57 -45.43 -11.01
N ASN A 521 63.33 -45.29 -9.70
CA ASN A 521 62.91 -46.11 -8.56
C ASN A 521 62.93 -45.15 -7.32
N LEU A 522 62.42 -45.58 -6.15
CA LEU A 522 62.67 -45.08 -4.77
C LEU A 522 61.70 -44.05 -4.11
N VAL A 523 60.84 -44.61 -3.25
CA VAL A 523 60.44 -44.14 -1.89
C VAL A 523 61.61 -44.56 -0.93
N PRO A 524 61.92 -44.01 0.30
CA PRO A 524 60.97 -43.69 1.39
C PRO A 524 61.38 -42.71 2.56
N LYS A 525 60.45 -42.58 3.54
CA LYS A 525 60.59 -42.27 4.99
C LYS A 525 60.72 -40.79 5.42
N GLU A 526 59.76 -40.20 6.17
CA GLU A 526 59.33 -40.38 7.58
C GLU A 526 60.22 -39.70 8.64
N ILE A 527 59.54 -39.10 9.66
CA ILE A 527 59.89 -38.83 11.07
C ILE A 527 59.53 -37.36 11.45
N VAL A 528 58.85 -36.96 12.56
CA VAL A 528 58.13 -37.55 13.73
C VAL A 528 57.56 -36.36 14.57
N ASP A 529 56.44 -36.58 15.28
CA ASP A 529 55.88 -35.97 16.54
C ASP A 529 55.78 -34.46 16.77
N SER A 530 54.89 -33.89 17.61
CA SER A 530 53.79 -34.29 18.53
C SER A 530 53.12 -32.96 18.96
N SER A 531 51.86 -32.79 19.39
CA SER A 531 51.24 -33.34 20.60
C SER A 531 49.89 -32.63 20.90
N LYS A 532 48.94 -33.39 21.49
CA LYS A 532 47.83 -33.03 22.43
C LYS A 532 46.62 -32.23 21.92
N GLU A 533 45.36 -32.44 22.36
CA GLU A 533 44.59 -33.54 22.99
C GLU A 533 43.15 -32.98 23.26
N ASN A 534 42.16 -33.88 23.36
CA ASN A 534 40.80 -33.77 23.95
C ASN A 534 39.63 -33.27 23.07
N LEU A 535 38.75 -34.16 22.55
CA LEU A 535 37.57 -34.85 23.18
C LEU A 535 36.35 -33.89 23.29
N VAL A 536 35.13 -34.15 22.77
CA VAL A 536 34.23 -35.32 22.90
C VAL A 536 33.10 -35.35 21.84
N SER A 537 32.89 -36.56 21.27
CA SER A 537 31.68 -37.34 20.88
C SER A 537 30.38 -36.72 20.31
N ALA A 538 29.95 -37.26 19.15
CA ALA A 538 28.59 -37.76 18.93
C ALA A 538 28.61 -39.00 18.00
N LYS A 539 28.02 -40.12 18.43
CA LYS A 539 27.85 -41.35 17.63
C LYS A 539 26.54 -42.07 17.97
N ASN A 540 26.06 -42.82 16.97
CA ASN A 540 24.95 -43.82 16.91
C ASN A 540 23.64 -43.23 16.35
N ILE A 541 23.09 -43.58 15.16
CA ILE A 541 23.05 -44.77 14.27
C ILE A 541 22.26 -45.98 14.83
N ASN A 542 21.04 -46.22 14.29
CA ASN A 542 20.53 -47.44 13.60
C ASN A 542 18.97 -47.37 13.47
N LYS A 543 18.35 -47.47 12.28
CA LYS A 543 17.94 -48.67 11.47
C LYS A 543 16.97 -49.59 12.25
N GLU A 544 15.78 -49.98 11.76
CA GLU A 544 15.39 -50.79 10.56
C GLU A 544 13.92 -50.47 10.15
N VAL A 545 13.51 -50.28 8.88
CA VAL A 545 13.18 -51.20 7.76
C VAL A 545 11.98 -52.16 7.99
N ASN A 546 10.90 -51.99 7.19
CA ASN A 546 10.05 -53.10 6.71
C ASN A 546 9.27 -52.76 5.40
N ILE A 547 9.74 -53.38 4.30
CA ILE A 547 9.09 -54.15 3.20
C ILE A 547 7.85 -53.61 2.40
N ALA A 548 8.06 -53.57 1.07
CA ALA A 548 7.26 -53.46 -0.17
C ALA A 548 5.88 -54.20 -0.26
N LYS A 549 4.92 -54.04 -1.21
CA LYS A 549 4.65 -53.47 -2.60
C LYS A 549 3.12 -53.75 -2.90
N PRO A 550 2.46 -53.51 -4.08
CA PRO A 550 2.81 -52.82 -5.34
C PRO A 550 1.74 -51.80 -5.88
N LEU A 551 2.03 -51.25 -7.07
CA LEU A 551 1.31 -50.28 -7.91
C LEU A 551 0.01 -50.81 -8.55
N ASP A 552 -0.91 -49.89 -8.94
CA ASP A 552 -1.51 -49.80 -10.29
C ASP A 552 -2.28 -48.45 -10.51
N ASP A 553 -1.86 -47.76 -11.58
CA ASP A 553 -2.53 -46.95 -12.60
C ASP A 553 -3.54 -45.79 -12.38
N GLU A 554 -3.08 -44.66 -12.95
CA GLU A 554 -3.73 -43.61 -13.76
C GLU A 554 -4.35 -42.33 -13.16
N PRO A 555 -4.17 -41.17 -13.84
CA PRO A 555 -4.24 -39.84 -13.24
C PRO A 555 -5.53 -39.10 -13.60
N LYS A 556 -6.04 -38.30 -12.66
CA LYS A 556 -6.96 -37.21 -12.95
C LYS A 556 -6.51 -35.91 -12.29
N ASP A 557 -6.69 -34.87 -13.07
CA ASP A 557 -6.81 -33.46 -12.71
C ASP A 557 -5.53 -32.65 -12.55
N SER A 558 -5.27 -31.92 -13.64
CA SER A 558 -4.48 -30.70 -13.73
C SER A 558 -5.01 -29.63 -12.78
N GLU A 559 -4.41 -29.50 -11.60
CA GLU A 559 -4.58 -28.34 -10.74
C GLU A 559 -3.60 -27.22 -11.10
N ASN A 560 -4.20 -26.05 -11.36
CA ASN A 560 -3.57 -24.74 -11.39
C ASN A 560 -2.68 -24.53 -10.15
N LYS A 561 -1.37 -24.70 -10.32
CA LYS A 561 -0.37 -24.22 -9.36
C LYS A 561 0.01 -22.79 -9.70
N THR A 562 -0.73 -21.83 -9.15
CA THR A 562 -0.21 -20.48 -8.89
C THR A 562 0.95 -20.61 -7.90
N PHE A 563 2.17 -20.42 -8.39
CA PHE A 563 3.36 -20.33 -7.56
C PHE A 563 3.27 -19.07 -6.70
N SER A 564 3.01 -19.25 -5.41
CA SER A 564 3.30 -18.26 -4.38
C SER A 564 4.80 -17.98 -4.42
N ASN A 565 5.19 -16.80 -4.89
CA ASN A 565 6.58 -16.40 -4.98
C ASN A 565 7.09 -16.04 -3.58
N ASN A 566 7.59 -17.04 -2.84
CA ASN A 566 8.14 -16.95 -1.47
C ASN A 566 9.51 -16.24 -1.39
N ASN A 567 9.78 -15.26 -2.25
CA ASN A 567 11.07 -14.54 -2.27
C ASN A 567 10.97 -13.02 -2.10
N SER A 568 9.84 -12.49 -1.61
CA SER A 568 9.84 -11.16 -1.00
C SER A 568 10.24 -11.27 0.48
N GLU A 569 11.54 -11.28 0.75
CA GLU A 569 12.02 -10.88 2.07
C GLU A 569 11.38 -9.53 2.42
N ALA A 570 10.79 -9.46 3.62
CA ALA A 570 10.03 -8.32 4.12
C ALA A 570 10.74 -6.99 3.81
N LEU A 571 10.30 -6.33 2.73
CA LEU A 571 10.37 -4.89 2.64
C LEU A 571 9.64 -4.40 3.89
N ILE A 572 10.35 -3.66 4.75
CA ILE A 572 9.71 -2.90 5.83
C ILE A 572 8.72 -1.99 5.12
N ASP A 573 7.46 -2.41 5.08
CA ASP A 573 6.43 -1.62 4.46
C ASP A 573 6.23 -0.43 5.37
N VAL A 574 6.37 0.79 4.86
CA VAL A 574 6.08 2.01 5.62
C VAL A 574 4.60 2.02 6.07
N LYS A 575 3.75 1.14 5.54
CA LYS A 575 2.44 0.80 6.12
C LYS A 575 2.51 0.38 7.60
N GLU A 576 3.66 -0.14 8.03
CA GLU A 576 3.98 -0.62 9.38
C GLU A 576 4.99 0.28 10.13
N MET A 577 5.37 1.45 9.61
CA MET A 577 6.13 2.45 10.38
C MET A 577 5.20 3.57 10.79
#